data_AF-A0A3D4XQK0-F1
#
_entry.id   AF-A0A3D4XQK0-F1
#
_cell.length_a   1.000
_cell.length_b   1.000
_cell.length_c   1.000
_cell.angle_alpha   90.00
_cell.angle_beta   90.00
_cell.angle_gamma   90.00
#
_symmetry.space_group_name_H-M   'P 1'
#
loop_
_entity.id
_entity.type
_entity.pdbx_description
1 polymer ?
#
loop_
_entity_poly.entity_id
_entity_poly.type
_entity_poly.pdbx_seq_one_letter_code
_entity_poly.pdbx_strand_id
1 'polypeptide(L)'
;GITRAREKLYLTHAEKRLLYGRETPASTSRFLRELPAEWLDEVRPKREVSRPITAKTSHFSLSQSSQSIQSDSLYHKGQRVEHDSFGAGVILKIEGDGKTERALIKFSDDSRWLMTRYTKLRVN
;
A
#
# COMPACT_ATOMS: atom_id res chain seq x y z
N GLY A 1 25.58 9.36 14.95
CA GLY A 1 25.12 7.98 15.11
C GLY A 1 24.53 7.79 16.49
N ILE A 2 23.88 6.65 16.73
CA ILE A 2 23.17 6.35 17.98
C ILE A 2 24.03 6.54 19.25
N THR A 3 25.31 6.18 19.19
CA THR A 3 26.28 6.30 20.32
C THR A 3 26.64 7.73 20.73
N ARG A 4 26.11 8.75 20.05
CA ARG A 4 26.29 10.16 20.45
C ARG A 4 25.27 10.63 21.49
N ALA A 5 24.12 9.96 21.57
CA ALA A 5 23.11 10.29 22.56
C ALA A 5 23.55 9.74 23.94
N ARG A 6 23.48 10.58 24.98
CA ARG A 6 23.80 10.18 26.36
C ARG A 6 22.56 9.81 27.15
N GLU A 7 21.49 10.60 27.02
CA GLU A 7 20.28 10.43 27.83
C GLU A 7 19.06 10.05 26.99
N LYS A 8 18.79 10.79 25.90
CA LYS A 8 17.65 10.55 25.01
C LYS A 8 18.07 10.61 23.55
N LEU A 9 17.47 9.75 22.74
CA LEU A 9 17.60 9.74 21.29
C LEU A 9 16.24 9.96 20.65
N TYR A 10 16.13 10.96 19.79
CA TYR A 10 14.97 11.17 18.93
C TYR A 10 15.34 10.80 17.50
N LEU A 11 14.49 10.00 16.86
CA LEU A 11 14.63 9.61 15.46
C LEU A 11 13.44 10.16 14.69
N THR A 12 13.72 10.92 13.64
CA THR A 12 12.69 11.49 12.78
C THR A 12 12.87 11.01 11.35
N HIS A 13 11.75 10.81 10.66
CA HIS A 13 11.73 10.58 9.22
C HIS A 13 10.59 11.39 8.62
N ALA A 14 10.71 11.70 7.33
CA ALA A 14 9.67 12.38 6.57
C ALA A 14 9.21 11.44 5.46
N GLU A 15 7.92 11.42 5.16
CA GLU A 15 7.36 10.63 4.05
C GLU A 15 7.69 11.23 2.69
N LYS A 16 7.87 12.56 2.63
CA LYS A 16 8.23 13.32 1.42
C LYS A 16 9.26 14.39 1.75
N ARG A 17 10.15 14.67 0.80
CA ARG A 17 11.17 15.72 0.91
C ARG A 17 11.30 16.47 -0.40
N LEU A 18 11.56 17.77 -0.34
CA LEU A 18 11.95 18.55 -1.50
C LEU A 18 13.46 18.40 -1.70
N LEU A 19 13.87 17.68 -2.74
CA LEU A 19 15.28 17.50 -3.11
C LEU A 19 15.47 18.06 -4.51
N TYR A 20 16.45 18.95 -4.67
CA TYR A 20 16.76 19.60 -5.95
C TYR A 20 15.51 20.21 -6.63
N GLY A 21 14.64 20.85 -5.84
CA GLY A 21 13.42 21.49 -6.32
C GLY A 21 12.28 20.54 -6.70
N ARG A 22 12.40 19.23 -6.44
CA ARG A 22 11.36 18.24 -6.73
C ARG A 22 10.96 17.46 -5.48
N GLU A 23 9.66 17.27 -5.29
CA GLU A 23 9.16 16.40 -4.22
C GLU A 23 9.54 14.96 -4.52
N THR A 24 10.26 14.34 -3.60
CA THR A 24 10.68 12.95 -3.66
C THR A 24 10.12 12.21 -2.45
N PRO A 25 9.39 11.10 -2.64
CA PRO A 25 8.98 10.25 -1.53
C PRO A 25 10.22 9.65 -0.86
N ALA A 26 10.27 9.69 0.46
CA ALA A 26 11.36 9.12 1.24
C ALA A 26 10.86 7.85 1.93
N SER A 27 11.52 6.73 1.64
CA SER A 27 11.28 5.49 2.36
C SER A 27 11.83 5.58 3.78
N THR A 28 11.13 4.92 4.72
CA THR A 28 11.61 4.78 6.11
C THR A 28 12.96 4.06 6.12
N SER A 29 13.91 4.56 6.91
CA SER A 29 15.24 3.95 7.06
C SER A 29 15.13 2.50 7.53
N ARG A 30 15.89 1.57 6.91
CA ARG A 30 15.95 0.16 7.35
C ARG A 30 16.38 0.01 8.81
N PHE A 31 17.27 0.89 9.28
CA PHE A 31 17.78 0.86 10.65
C PHE A 31 16.69 1.09 11.71
N LEU A 32 15.57 1.73 11.35
CA LEU A 32 14.44 1.86 12.28
C LEU A 32 13.77 0.51 12.56
N ARG A 33 13.84 -0.45 11.64
CA ARG A 33 13.29 -1.80 11.80
C ARG A 33 14.22 -2.74 12.59
N GLU A 34 15.48 -2.36 12.72
CA GLU A 34 16.49 -3.13 13.46
C GLU A 34 16.47 -2.78 14.96
N LEU A 35 15.81 -1.68 15.35
CA LEU A 35 15.69 -1.28 16.75
C LEU A 35 14.69 -2.19 17.49
N PRO A 36 15.02 -2.69 18.69
CA PRO A 36 14.07 -3.47 19.47
C PRO A 36 12.87 -2.59 19.90
N ALA A 37 11.66 -3.10 19.68
CA ALA A 37 10.42 -2.34 19.89
C ALA A 37 10.19 -1.94 21.36
N GLU A 38 10.76 -2.68 22.31
CA GLU A 38 10.68 -2.41 23.75
C GLU A 38 11.25 -1.03 24.13
N TRP A 39 12.19 -0.52 23.33
CA TRP A 39 12.85 0.77 23.57
C TRP A 39 12.33 1.88 22.66
N LEU A 40 11.24 1.64 21.93
CA LEU A 40 10.70 2.55 20.94
C LEU A 40 9.38 3.14 21.41
N ASP A 41 9.36 4.46 21.58
CA ASP A 41 8.13 5.23 21.81
C ASP A 41 7.70 5.92 20.52
N GLU A 42 6.68 5.37 19.86
CA GLU A 42 6.18 5.90 18.59
C GLU A 42 5.25 7.10 18.80
N VAL A 43 5.79 8.29 18.55
CA VAL A 43 5.00 9.53 18.50
C VAL A 43 4.35 9.66 17.11
N ARG A 44 3.33 8.85 16.84
CA ARG A 44 2.44 9.05 15.69
C ARG A 44 1.15 9.70 16.18
N PRO A 45 0.70 10.82 15.59
CA PRO A 45 -0.67 11.24 15.79
C PRO A 45 -1.55 10.09 15.29
N LYS A 46 -2.24 9.42 16.22
CA LYS A 46 -3.20 8.38 15.88
C LYS A 46 -4.27 9.05 15.04
N ARG A 47 -4.16 8.93 13.71
CA ARG A 47 -5.34 9.08 12.86
C ARG A 47 -6.27 7.97 13.31
N GLU A 48 -7.25 8.32 14.13
CA GLU A 48 -8.36 7.45 14.46
C GLU A 48 -9.05 7.07 13.15
N VAL A 49 -8.62 5.96 12.56
CA VAL A 49 -9.36 5.31 11.49
C VAL A 49 -9.59 3.88 11.94
N SER A 50 -10.31 3.75 13.06
CA SER A 50 -11.14 2.58 13.30
C SER A 50 -12.35 2.69 12.37
N ARG A 51 -12.17 2.34 11.08
CA ARG A 51 -13.32 1.86 10.32
C ARG A 51 -13.45 0.39 10.70
N PRO A 52 -14.42 -0.01 11.55
CA PRO A 52 -14.62 -1.41 11.82
C PRO A 52 -14.92 -2.10 10.50
N ILE A 53 -14.06 -3.02 10.10
CA ILE A 53 -14.36 -3.97 9.03
C ILE A 53 -15.39 -4.91 9.64
N THR A 54 -16.65 -4.49 9.61
CA THR A 54 -17.75 -5.41 9.89
C THR A 54 -17.73 -6.41 8.75
N ALA A 55 -17.21 -7.60 9.03
CA ALA A 55 -17.33 -8.74 8.15
C ALA A 55 -18.82 -9.06 8.01
N LYS A 56 -19.48 -8.45 7.01
CA LYS A 56 -20.75 -8.96 6.51
C LYS A 56 -20.42 -10.14 5.60
N THR A 57 -20.38 -11.31 6.20
CA THR A 57 -20.68 -12.55 5.51
C THR A 57 -22.15 -12.52 5.13
N SER A 58 -22.44 -12.13 3.89
CA SER A 58 -23.75 -12.33 3.28
C SER A 58 -23.60 -12.45 1.77
N HIS A 59 -23.62 -13.70 1.32
CA HIS A 59 -24.27 -14.22 0.11
C HIS A 59 -24.45 -13.25 -1.08
N PHE A 60 -23.86 -13.67 -2.20
CA PHE A 60 -24.30 -13.47 -3.58
C PHE A 60 -25.65 -12.74 -3.73
N SER A 61 -25.60 -11.45 -4.03
CA SER A 61 -26.70 -10.76 -4.71
C SER A 61 -26.18 -9.60 -5.54
N LEU A 62 -26.43 -9.76 -6.84
CA LEU A 62 -26.35 -8.83 -7.94
C LEU A 62 -26.82 -7.41 -7.60
N SER A 63 -26.26 -6.46 -8.36
CA SER A 63 -26.81 -5.15 -8.76
C SER A 63 -26.77 -3.97 -7.76
N GLN A 64 -25.78 -3.10 -8.05
CA GLN A 64 -25.95 -1.72 -8.55
C GLN A 64 -25.76 -0.53 -7.59
N SER A 65 -24.73 0.22 -7.96
CA SER A 65 -24.58 1.68 -7.90
C SER A 65 -24.62 2.38 -6.54
N SER A 66 -23.42 2.71 -6.06
CA SER A 66 -23.16 4.02 -5.45
C SER A 66 -21.90 4.60 -6.08
N GLN A 67 -22.11 5.57 -6.96
CA GLN A 67 -21.07 6.34 -7.64
C GLN A 67 -20.05 6.89 -6.62
N SER A 68 -18.77 6.63 -6.86
CA SER A 68 -17.68 7.41 -6.27
C SER A 68 -16.59 7.58 -7.32
N ILE A 69 -16.52 8.78 -7.87
CA ILE A 69 -15.38 9.42 -8.55
C ILE A 69 -14.65 8.50 -9.55
N GLN A 70 -14.94 8.73 -10.84
CA GLN A 70 -14.22 8.18 -11.98
C GLN A 70 -12.71 8.46 -11.88
N SER A 71 -11.96 7.54 -11.32
CA SER A 71 -10.70 7.10 -11.93
C SER A 71 -11.07 5.94 -12.84
N ASP A 72 -10.82 6.07 -14.14
CA ASP A 72 -11.04 5.06 -15.20
C ASP A 72 -10.06 3.86 -15.05
N SER A 73 -9.77 3.49 -13.80
CA SER A 73 -8.93 2.39 -13.40
C SER A 73 -9.78 1.12 -13.44
N LEU A 74 -9.41 0.21 -14.33
CA LEU A 74 -10.07 -1.09 -14.51
C LEU A 74 -10.07 -1.95 -13.23
N TYR A 75 -9.19 -1.62 -12.28
CA TYR A 75 -9.00 -2.35 -11.03
C TYR A 75 -8.92 -1.43 -9.82
N HIS A 76 -9.19 -1.99 -8.64
CA HIS A 76 -9.21 -1.28 -7.36
C HIS A 76 -8.33 -2.00 -6.33
N LYS A 77 -7.79 -1.26 -5.37
CA LYS A 77 -7.00 -1.83 -4.27
C LYS A 77 -7.86 -2.80 -3.44
N GLY A 78 -7.30 -3.96 -3.10
CA GLY A 78 -7.96 -5.03 -2.36
C GLY A 78 -8.71 -6.04 -3.24
N GLN A 79 -8.84 -5.76 -4.54
CA GLN A 79 -9.49 -6.66 -5.49
C GLN A 79 -8.67 -7.95 -5.68
N ARG A 80 -9.37 -9.09 -5.68
CA ARG A 80 -8.80 -10.39 -6.03
C ARG A 80 -8.69 -10.50 -7.55
N VAL A 81 -7.53 -10.96 -8.00
CA VAL A 81 -7.20 -11.14 -9.40
C VAL A 81 -6.51 -12.46 -9.60
N GLU A 82 -6.68 -13.05 -10.76
CA GLU A 82 -6.00 -14.27 -11.18
C GLU A 82 -5.20 -13.98 -12.45
N HIS A 83 -3.95 -14.43 -12.47
CA HIS A 83 -3.05 -14.28 -13.60
C HIS A 83 -2.63 -15.66 -14.12
N ASP A 84 -2.68 -15.88 -15.44
CA ASP A 84 -2.41 -17.19 -16.05
C ASP A 84 -1.08 -17.83 -15.60
N SER A 85 -0.03 -17.02 -15.38
CA SER A 85 1.29 -17.55 -14.98
C SER A 85 1.56 -17.52 -13.47
N PHE A 86 0.81 -16.73 -12.70
CA PHE A 86 1.11 -16.49 -11.27
C PHE A 86 -0.02 -16.93 -10.33
N GLY A 87 -1.14 -17.39 -10.90
CA GLY A 87 -2.31 -17.82 -10.16
C GLY A 87 -3.04 -16.66 -9.48
N ALA A 88 -3.75 -16.98 -8.41
CA ALA A 88 -4.55 -16.03 -7.65
C ALA A 88 -3.69 -15.07 -6.82
N GLY A 89 -4.12 -13.83 -6.73
CA GLY A 89 -3.47 -12.77 -5.97
C GLY A 89 -4.42 -11.64 -5.58
N VAL A 90 -3.90 -10.70 -4.79
CA VAL A 90 -4.65 -9.53 -4.31
C VAL A 90 -3.90 -8.25 -4.65
N ILE A 91 -4.61 -7.27 -5.21
CA ILE A 91 -4.03 -5.95 -5.49
C ILE A 91 -3.77 -5.20 -4.18
N LEU A 92 -2.50 -4.94 -3.87
CA LEU A 92 -2.08 -4.20 -2.68
C LEU A 92 -2.00 -2.69 -2.92
N LYS A 93 -1.56 -2.27 -4.10
CA LYS A 93 -1.36 -0.86 -4.46
C LYS A 93 -1.56 -0.67 -5.96
N ILE A 94 -2.09 0.47 -6.34
CA ILE A 94 -2.15 0.94 -7.74
C ILE A 94 -1.39 2.25 -7.80
N GLU A 95 -0.58 2.43 -8.84
CA GLU A 95 0.27 3.60 -9.05
C GLU A 95 0.32 3.96 -10.54
N GLY A 96 0.29 5.26 -10.84
CA GLY A 96 0.18 5.77 -12.19
C GLY A 96 -1.27 5.98 -12.63
N ASP A 97 -1.45 6.42 -13.87
CA ASP A 97 -2.74 6.71 -14.47
C ASP A 97 -2.79 6.19 -15.93
N GLY A 98 -3.99 5.86 -16.39
CA GLY A 98 -4.28 5.54 -17.79
C GLY A 98 -3.37 4.47 -18.40
N LYS A 99 -2.35 4.89 -19.17
CA LYS A 99 -1.46 4.00 -19.94
C LYS A 99 -0.26 3.48 -19.15
N THR A 100 0.12 4.14 -18.05
CA THR A 100 1.29 3.77 -17.23
C THR A 100 0.87 3.21 -15.87
N GLU A 101 -0.43 2.97 -15.68
CA GLU A 101 -0.97 2.38 -14.48
C GLU A 101 -0.41 0.98 -14.24
N ARG A 102 0.14 0.78 -13.04
CA ARG A 102 0.68 -0.48 -12.56
C ARG A 102 0.07 -0.84 -11.21
N ALA A 103 -0.22 -2.12 -11.03
CA ALA A 103 -0.70 -2.70 -9.80
C ALA A 103 0.38 -3.56 -9.15
N LEU A 104 0.64 -3.35 -7.86
CA LEU A 104 1.39 -4.27 -7.01
C LEU A 104 0.43 -5.35 -6.54
N ILE A 105 0.65 -6.59 -6.97
CA ILE A 105 -0.20 -7.73 -6.64
C ILE A 105 0.59 -8.70 -5.77
N LYS A 106 0.02 -9.09 -4.63
CA LYS A 106 0.53 -10.19 -3.80
C LYS A 106 -0.06 -11.49 -4.28
N PHE A 107 0.78 -12.32 -4.88
CA PHE A 107 0.50 -13.73 -5.18
C PHE A 107 0.93 -14.60 -3.99
N SER A 108 0.59 -15.89 -4.01
CA SER A 108 0.92 -16.85 -2.94
C SER A 108 2.38 -16.74 -2.50
N ASP A 109 3.29 -16.80 -3.46
CA ASP A 109 4.73 -16.80 -3.17
C ASP A 109 5.28 -15.38 -2.96
N ASP A 110 5.03 -14.46 -3.89
CA ASP A 110 5.69 -13.14 -3.92
C ASP A 110 4.78 -12.01 -4.39
N SER A 111 5.23 -10.76 -4.25
CA SER A 111 4.56 -9.55 -4.73
C SER A 111 5.21 -9.02 -5.99
N ARG A 112 4.42 -8.73 -7.03
CA ARG A 112 4.92 -8.27 -8.34
C ARG A 112 4.19 -7.04 -8.83
N TRP A 113 4.92 -6.16 -9.48
CA TRP A 113 4.35 -5.02 -10.21
C TRP A 113 3.95 -5.46 -11.62
N LEU A 114 2.66 -5.33 -11.95
CA LEU A 114 2.11 -5.66 -13.26
C LEU A 114 1.38 -4.44 -13.84
N MET A 115 1.54 -4.18 -15.15
CA MET A 115 0.83 -3.09 -15.81
C MET A 115 -0.62 -3.49 -16.07
N THR A 116 -1.57 -2.74 -15.50
CA THR A 116 -3.00 -3.10 -15.50
C THR A 116 -3.56 -3.28 -16.91
N ARG A 117 -3.07 -2.48 -17.86
CA ARG A 117 -3.54 -2.48 -19.25
C ARG A 117 -3.00 -3.61 -20.12
N TYR A 118 -1.80 -4.12 -19.81
CA TYR A 118 -1.13 -5.15 -20.63
C TYR A 118 -1.21 -6.54 -20.01
N THR A 119 -1.52 -6.62 -18.73
CA THR A 119 -1.66 -7.88 -18.01
C THR A 119 -3.11 -8.35 -18.10
N LYS A 120 -3.32 -9.56 -18.62
CA LYS A 120 -4.62 -10.23 -18.60
C LYS A 120 -4.88 -10.73 -17.18
N LEU A 121 -5.46 -9.89 -16.35
CA LEU A 121 -5.94 -10.27 -15.03
C LEU A 121 -7.41 -10.65 -15.13
N ARG A 122 -7.76 -11.85 -14.68
CA ARG A 122 -9.15 -12.24 -14.48
C ARG A 122 -9.59 -11.77 -13.10
N VAL A 123 -10.73 -11.10 -13.02
CA VAL A 123 -11.32 -10.69 -11.75
C VAL A 123 -12.23 -11.80 -11.27
N ASN A 124 -12.14 -12.14 -9.97
CA ASN A 124 -12.98 -13.12 -9.29
C ASN A 124 -13.70 -12.43 -8.13
#